data_AF-A0A381X780-F1
#
_entry.id   AF-A0A381X780-F1
#
_cell.length_a   1.000
_cell.length_b   1.000
_cell.length_c   1.000
_cell.angle_alpha   90.00
_cell.angle_beta   90.00
_cell.angle_gamma   90.00
#
_symmetry.space_group_name_H-M   'P 1'
#
loop_
_entity.id
_entity.type
_entity.pdbx_description
1 polymer ?
#
loop_
_entity_poly.entity_id
_entity_poly.type
_entity_poly.pdbx_seq_one_letter_code
_entity_poly.pdbx_strand_id
1 'polypeptide(L)'
;MTSSHDFKKDKRNNSIKININGKFFPRKKAKISVFDSGFILGDGCWDSIRLHNNKLLFLKEHLKRLYEDARAIDIKIPKTKN
;
A
#
# COMPACT_ATOMS: atom_id res chain seq x y z
N MET A 1 -9.12 22.22 10.05
CA MET A 1 -7.81 21.86 10.62
C MET A 1 -7.21 20.81 9.70
N THR A 2 -6.02 21.03 9.16
CA THR A 2 -5.41 20.12 8.18
C THR A 2 -4.86 18.89 8.89
N SER A 3 -5.25 17.68 8.49
CA SER A 3 -4.74 16.41 9.01
C SER A 3 -3.44 16.00 8.31
N SER A 4 -2.60 15.19 8.96
CA SER A 4 -1.40 14.57 8.36
C SER A 4 -1.70 13.73 7.11
N HIS A 5 -2.96 13.31 6.93
CA HIS A 5 -3.44 12.55 5.77
C HIS A 5 -4.16 13.40 4.73
N ASP A 6 -4.21 14.73 4.89
CA ASP A 6 -4.81 15.59 3.90
C ASP A 6 -3.98 15.64 2.62
N PHE A 7 -4.67 15.62 1.48
CA PHE A 7 -4.03 15.68 0.17
C PHE A 7 -4.80 16.61 -0.75
N LYS A 8 -4.08 17.26 -1.69
CA LYS A 8 -4.72 18.03 -2.76
C LYS A 8 -5.51 17.08 -3.66
N LYS A 9 -6.83 17.29 -3.75
CA LYS A 9 -7.69 16.50 -4.64
C LYS A 9 -7.18 16.60 -6.08
N ASP A 10 -7.04 15.46 -6.74
CA ASP A 10 -6.62 15.35 -8.12
C ASP A 10 -7.60 14.45 -8.88
N LYS A 11 -8.14 14.95 -10.00
CA LYS A 11 -9.12 14.23 -10.82
C LYS A 11 -8.56 12.91 -11.38
N ARG A 12 -7.24 12.82 -11.58
CA ARG A 12 -6.55 11.60 -12.05
C ARG A 12 -6.70 10.44 -11.06
N ASN A 13 -6.89 10.73 -9.78
CA ASN A 13 -7.08 9.70 -8.75
C ASN A 13 -8.44 8.98 -8.85
N ASN A 14 -9.38 9.47 -9.66
CA ASN A 14 -10.70 8.85 -9.82
C ASN A 14 -10.66 7.56 -10.65
N SER A 15 -9.68 7.43 -11.55
CA SER A 15 -9.55 6.31 -12.49
C SER A 15 -8.41 5.34 -12.16
N ILE A 16 -7.75 5.50 -11.02
CA ILE A 16 -6.71 4.55 -10.58
C ILE A 16 -7.31 3.17 -10.34
N LYS A 17 -6.47 2.15 -10.55
CA LYS A 17 -6.80 0.76 -10.26
C LYS A 17 -6.12 0.35 -8.95
N ILE A 18 -6.84 -0.39 -8.12
CA ILE A 18 -6.35 -0.97 -6.87
C ILE A 18 -6.19 -2.46 -7.10
N ASN A 19 -5.02 -3.01 -6.79
CA ASN A 19 -4.78 -4.45 -6.83
C ASN A 19 -5.20 -5.04 -5.47
N ILE A 20 -6.13 -6.00 -5.49
CA ILE A 20 -6.55 -6.77 -4.31
C ILE A 20 -6.48 -8.24 -4.71
N ASN A 21 -5.66 -9.03 -4.02
CA ASN A 21 -5.46 -10.46 -4.27
C ASN A 21 -5.16 -10.79 -5.75
N GLY A 22 -4.31 -9.99 -6.39
CA GLY A 22 -3.89 -10.19 -7.78
C GLY A 22 -4.84 -9.64 -8.84
N LYS A 23 -6.01 -9.12 -8.46
CA LYS A 23 -7.01 -8.56 -9.39
C LYS A 23 -7.10 -7.04 -9.26
N PHE A 24 -7.18 -6.36 -10.40
CA PHE A 24 -7.34 -4.91 -10.45
C PHE A 24 -8.81 -4.48 -10.43
N PHE A 25 -9.13 -3.53 -9.55
CA PHE A 25 -10.46 -2.95 -9.41
C PHE A 25 -10.41 -1.42 -9.58
N PRO A 26 -11.44 -0.78 -10.18
CA PRO A 26 -11.59 0.67 -10.09
C PRO A 26 -11.69 1.11 -8.62
N ARG A 27 -11.12 2.27 -8.28
CA ARG A 27 -11.12 2.81 -6.89
C ARG A 27 -12.47 2.70 -6.17
N LYS A 28 -13.58 3.03 -6.83
CA LYS A 28 -14.94 2.98 -6.24
C LYS A 28 -15.46 1.57 -5.95
N LYS A 29 -14.86 0.54 -6.55
CA LYS A 29 -15.27 -0.87 -6.42
C LYS A 29 -14.26 -1.70 -5.59
N ALA A 30 -13.12 -1.12 -5.23
CA ALA A 30 -12.11 -1.75 -4.42
C ALA A 30 -12.64 -1.94 -3.00
N LYS A 31 -12.69 -3.19 -2.52
CA LYS A 31 -13.17 -3.56 -1.20
C LYS A 31 -12.35 -4.72 -0.64
N ILE A 32 -12.13 -4.69 0.66
CA ILE A 32 -11.56 -5.80 1.45
C ILE A 32 -12.63 -6.33 2.41
N SER A 33 -12.38 -7.49 3.01
CA SER A 33 -13.24 -7.99 4.08
C SER A 33 -13.13 -7.10 5.30
N VAL A 34 -14.25 -6.84 5.99
CA VAL A 34 -14.20 -6.24 7.34
C VAL A 34 -13.62 -7.19 8.39
N PHE A 35 -13.49 -8.48 8.05
CA PHE A 35 -12.86 -9.51 8.88
C PHE A 35 -11.37 -9.71 8.59
N ASP A 36 -10.77 -8.86 7.76
CA ASP A 36 -9.33 -8.86 7.54
C ASP A 36 -8.60 -8.47 8.84
N SER A 37 -7.55 -9.20 9.23
CA SER A 37 -6.83 -8.94 10.49
C SER A 37 -6.15 -7.57 10.47
N GLY A 38 -5.71 -7.11 9.30
CA GLY A 38 -5.17 -5.76 9.11
C GLY A 38 -6.21 -4.66 9.36
N PHE A 39 -7.51 -4.97 9.22
CA PHE A 39 -8.59 -4.04 9.55
C PHE A 39 -9.05 -4.16 11.00
N ILE A 40 -9.31 -5.39 11.49
CA ILE A 40 -9.86 -5.60 12.84
C ILE A 40 -8.81 -5.28 13.93
N LEU A 41 -7.58 -5.74 13.74
CA LEU A 41 -6.54 -5.72 14.78
C LEU A 41 -5.41 -4.74 14.47
N GLY A 42 -5.38 -4.19 13.25
CA GLY A 42 -4.20 -3.49 12.76
C GLY A 42 -3.01 -4.42 12.52
N ASP A 43 -3.27 -5.71 12.33
CA ASP A 43 -2.25 -6.75 12.11
C ASP A 43 -1.71 -6.67 10.68
N GLY A 44 -0.77 -5.76 10.47
CA GLY A 44 -0.12 -5.57 9.18
C GLY A 44 0.90 -4.44 9.17
N CYS A 45 1.79 -4.49 8.18
CA CYS A 45 2.73 -3.41 7.87
C CYS A 45 2.47 -2.86 6.47
N TRP A 46 2.84 -1.61 6.22
CA TRP A 46 2.68 -0.96 4.92
C TRP A 46 3.86 -0.03 4.64
N ASP A 47 4.09 0.26 3.36
CA ASP A 47 5.00 1.31 2.94
C ASP A 47 4.37 2.15 1.82
N SER A 48 4.85 3.37 1.62
CA SER A 48 4.42 4.26 0.54
C SER A 48 5.61 4.74 -0.26
N ILE A 49 5.51 4.68 -1.58
CA ILE A 49 6.58 5.07 -2.49
C ILE A 49 6.11 6.24 -3.34
N ARG A 50 6.98 7.24 -3.50
CA ARG A 50 6.70 8.40 -4.34
C ARG A 50 7.20 8.17 -5.77
N LEU A 51 6.31 8.34 -6.74
CA LEU A 51 6.67 8.52 -8.14
C LEU A 51 6.92 10.01 -8.40
N HIS A 52 8.10 10.36 -8.89
CA HIS A 52 8.45 11.72 -9.26
C HIS A 52 9.24 11.70 -10.57
N ASN A 53 8.81 12.49 -11.55
CA ASN A 53 9.43 12.55 -12.89
C ASN A 53 9.70 11.15 -13.49
N ASN A 54 8.68 10.30 -13.49
CA ASN A 54 8.73 8.91 -13.96
C ASN A 54 9.75 8.00 -13.26
N LYS A 55 10.24 8.38 -12.07
CA LYS A 55 11.13 7.55 -11.24
C LYS A 55 10.52 7.31 -9.87
N LEU A 56 10.60 6.07 -9.39
CA LEU A 56 10.26 5.72 -8.01
C LEU A 56 11.44 6.11 -7.12
N LEU A 57 11.19 6.98 -6.14
CA LEU A 57 12.22 7.44 -5.21
C LEU A 57 12.51 6.35 -4.18
N PHE A 58 13.80 6.06 -3.95
CA PHE A 58 14.30 5.14 -2.92
C PHE A 58 13.63 3.74 -2.92
N LEU A 59 13.32 3.22 -4.12
CA LEU A 59 12.56 1.97 -4.26
C LEU A 59 13.19 0.80 -3.48
N LYS A 60 14.53 0.68 -3.51
CA LYS A 60 15.23 -0.42 -2.84
C LYS A 60 15.13 -0.31 -1.32
N GLU A 61 15.23 0.90 -0.80
CA GLU A 61 15.17 1.22 0.62
C GLU A 61 13.75 1.00 1.16
N HIS A 62 12.72 1.46 0.45
CA HIS A 62 11.31 1.19 0.80
C HIS A 62 11.00 -0.31 0.81
N LEU A 63 11.43 -1.05 -0.24
CA LEU A 63 11.22 -2.49 -0.25
C LEU A 63 11.98 -3.18 0.87
N LYS A 64 13.24 -2.79 1.14
CA LYS A 64 14.03 -3.34 2.25
C LYS A 64 13.28 -3.17 3.58
N ARG A 65 12.79 -1.96 3.87
CA ARG A 65 12.02 -1.67 5.07
C ARG A 65 10.74 -2.51 5.15
N LEU A 66 9.94 -2.58 4.09
CA LEU A 66 8.71 -3.39 4.08
C LEU A 66 8.96 -4.87 4.43
N TYR A 67 10.01 -5.49 3.88
CA TYR A 67 10.36 -6.88 4.20
C TYR A 67 10.92 -7.05 5.62
N GLU A 68 11.60 -6.03 6.15
CA GLU A 68 12.11 -6.03 7.54
C GLU A 68 10.97 -5.85 8.54
N ASP A 69 10.04 -4.93 8.27
CA ASP A 69 8.84 -4.70 9.09
C ASP A 69 7.93 -5.92 9.12
N ALA A 70 7.66 -6.54 7.96
CA ALA A 70 6.88 -7.77 7.88
C ALA A 70 7.51 -8.91 8.69
N ARG A 71 8.85 -9.05 8.64
CA ARG A 71 9.57 -10.04 9.45
C ARG A 71 9.46 -9.75 10.95
N ALA A 72 9.50 -8.48 11.36
CA ALA A 72 9.43 -8.10 12.77
C ALA A 72 8.08 -8.45 13.42
N ILE A 73 7.01 -8.58 12.61
CA ILE A 73 5.66 -8.96 13.05
C ILE A 73 5.25 -10.37 12.57
N ASP A 74 6.22 -11.19 12.17
CA ASP A 74 6.02 -12.58 11.72
C ASP A 74 5.04 -12.77 10.53
N ILE A 75 4.93 -11.76 9.66
CA ILE A 75 4.17 -11.83 8.42
C ILE A 75 5.07 -12.26 7.25
N LYS A 76 4.70 -13.38 6.61
CA LYS A 76 5.36 -13.86 5.39
C LYS A 76 4.77 -13.23 4.14
N ILE A 77 5.53 -12.35 3.48
CA ILE A 77 5.15 -11.82 2.16
C ILE A 77 5.25 -12.96 1.12
N PRO A 78 4.18 -13.27 0.35
CA PRO A 78 4.14 -14.40 -0.58
C PRO A 78 4.89 -14.14 -1.90
N LYS A 79 5.79 -13.15 -1.94
CA LYS A 79 6.63 -12.81 -3.10
C LYS A 79 8.10 -12.84 -2.71
N THR A 80 8.93 -13.35 -3.60
CA THR A 80 10.38 -13.36 -3.41
C THR A 80 10.96 -11.96 -3.60
N LYS A 81 11.89 -11.60 -2.71
CA LYS A 81 12.83 -10.51 -2.94
C LYS A 81 13.91 -11.06 -3.88
N ASN A 82 13.83 -10.73 -5.16
CA ASN A 82 14.88 -11.06 -6.14
C ASN A 82 16.10 -10.16 -5.91
#